data_AF-A0A6L9QK36-F1
#
_entry.id   AF-A0A6L9QK36-F1
#
_cell.length_a   1.000
_cell.length_b   1.000
_cell.length_c   1.000
_cell.angle_alpha   90.00
_cell.angle_beta   90.00
_cell.angle_gamma   90.00
#
_symmetry.space_group_name_H-M   'P 1'
#
loop_
_entity.id
_entity.type
_entity.pdbx_description
1 polymer ?
#
loop_
_entity_poly.entity_id
_entity_poly.type
_entity_poly.pdbx_seq_one_letter_code
_entity_poly.pdbx_strand_id
1 'polypeptide(L)'
;MRDRDESGRPRNARPRDAYGRPLPHGATGIPTMPDDLDMPPGEALQEAQKLLDADRPFHAHEVLEAVWKASPEPERELWRGLAQIAVGITHLRRGNARGAEALLSRAAERLVPYETSAPHGVNVRGVVQRARDLAASPENGPVTLQLTL
;
A
#
# COMPACT_ATOMS: atom_id res chain seq x y z
N MET A 1 -1.66 -28.13 9.73
CA MET A 1 -2.81 -27.65 10.53
C MET A 1 -2.80 -26.12 10.43
N ARG A 2 -3.89 -25.46 10.00
CA ARG A 2 -3.95 -23.98 9.94
C ARG A 2 -4.19 -23.46 11.36
N ASP A 3 -3.37 -22.54 11.84
CA ASP A 3 -3.65 -21.83 13.08
C ASP A 3 -4.99 -21.12 12.96
N ARG A 4 -5.82 -21.28 13.98
CA ARG A 4 -7.12 -20.60 14.08
C ARG A 4 -7.13 -19.78 15.36
N ASP A 5 -7.80 -18.65 15.35
CA ASP A 5 -8.06 -17.90 16.58
C ASP A 5 -9.14 -18.59 17.43
N GLU A 6 -9.43 -18.02 18.60
CA GLU A 6 -10.47 -18.50 19.53
C GLU A 6 -11.88 -18.48 18.91
N SER A 7 -12.06 -17.77 17.78
CA SER A 7 -13.30 -17.70 17.00
C SER A 7 -13.30 -18.65 15.79
N GLY A 8 -12.26 -19.47 15.62
CA GLY A 8 -12.13 -20.42 14.52
C GLY A 8 -11.70 -19.81 13.17
N ARG A 9 -11.39 -18.51 13.10
CA ARG A 9 -10.88 -17.88 11.87
C ARG A 9 -9.43 -18.28 11.64
N PRO A 10 -9.04 -18.63 10.40
CA PRO A 10 -7.64 -18.97 10.12
C PRO A 10 -6.76 -17.75 10.38
N ARG A 11 -5.91 -17.82 11.42
CA ARG A 11 -4.83 -16.86 11.61
C ARG A 11 -3.80 -17.17 10.54
N ASN A 12 -3.51 -16.19 9.68
CA ASN A 12 -2.40 -16.31 8.76
C ASN A 12 -1.08 -16.09 9.54
N ALA A 13 -0.78 -16.99 10.48
CA ALA A 13 0.26 -16.85 11.50
C ALA A 13 1.68 -17.09 10.97
N ARG A 14 1.84 -17.30 9.66
CA ARG A 14 3.17 -17.47 9.09
C ARG A 14 3.90 -16.13 9.11
N PRO A 15 5.11 -16.07 9.71
CA PRO A 15 5.92 -14.86 9.71
C PRO A 15 6.17 -14.39 8.27
N ARG A 16 6.30 -13.09 8.06
CA ARG A 16 6.51 -12.48 6.74
C ARG A 16 7.78 -11.64 6.71
N ASP A 17 8.40 -11.53 5.53
CA ASP A 17 9.47 -10.56 5.31
C ASP A 17 8.92 -9.12 5.21
N ALA A 18 9.82 -8.14 5.02
CA ALA A 18 9.47 -6.73 4.88
C ALA A 18 8.53 -6.41 3.71
N TYR A 19 8.39 -7.33 2.76
CA TYR A 19 7.55 -7.19 1.60
C TYR A 19 6.37 -8.15 1.64
N GLY A 20 6.04 -8.76 2.77
CA GLY A 20 4.86 -9.61 2.95
C GLY A 20 4.99 -11.05 2.41
N ARG A 21 6.18 -11.49 1.98
CA ARG A 21 6.37 -12.89 1.54
C ARG A 21 6.39 -13.82 2.75
N PRO A 22 5.67 -14.97 2.71
CA PRO A 22 5.70 -15.93 3.80
C PRO A 22 7.11 -16.49 4.04
N LEU A 23 7.56 -16.50 5.28
CA LEU A 23 8.80 -17.09 5.74
C LEU A 23 8.57 -18.54 6.21
N PRO A 24 9.65 -19.36 6.33
CA PRO A 24 9.59 -20.65 7.00
C PRO A 24 9.03 -20.55 8.43
N HIS A 25 8.43 -21.62 8.93
CA HIS A 25 7.97 -21.67 10.32
C HIS A 25 9.17 -21.55 11.27
N GLY A 26 9.02 -20.80 12.36
CA GLY A 26 10.09 -20.53 13.32
C GLY A 26 11.03 -19.38 12.97
N ALA A 27 10.94 -18.81 11.75
CA ALA A 27 11.65 -17.59 11.41
C ALA A 27 11.02 -16.36 12.09
N THR A 28 11.84 -15.37 12.43
CA THR A 28 11.33 -14.07 12.89
C THR A 28 10.89 -13.24 11.69
N GLY A 29 9.60 -12.94 11.60
CA GLY A 29 9.03 -12.05 10.59
C GLY A 29 8.87 -10.63 11.10
N ILE A 30 8.49 -9.73 10.19
CA ILE A 30 8.06 -8.38 10.53
C ILE A 30 6.56 -8.43 10.81
N PRO A 31 6.08 -7.89 11.95
CA PRO A 31 4.65 -7.79 12.23
C PRO A 31 3.92 -7.07 11.09
N THR A 32 2.76 -7.60 10.69
CA THR A 32 1.82 -6.92 9.79
C THR A 32 0.94 -5.97 10.57
N MET A 33 0.24 -5.08 9.88
CA MET A 33 -0.78 -4.27 10.53
C MET A 33 -1.95 -5.14 11.03
N PRO A 34 -2.63 -4.75 12.13
CA PRO A 34 -3.81 -5.45 12.60
C PRO A 34 -4.96 -5.38 11.58
N ASP A 35 -5.79 -6.44 11.53
CA ASP A 35 -6.93 -6.52 10.60
C ASP A 35 -8.03 -5.50 10.91
N ASP A 36 -8.14 -5.07 12.17
CA ASP A 36 -9.09 -4.10 12.71
C ASP A 36 -8.49 -2.70 12.90
N LEU A 37 -7.46 -2.37 12.12
CA LEU A 37 -6.85 -1.05 12.13
C LEU A 37 -7.89 0.03 11.79
N ASP A 38 -8.24 0.83 12.79
CA ASP A 38 -9.10 2.02 12.66
C ASP A 38 -8.24 3.26 12.86
N MET A 39 -7.90 3.92 11.75
CA MET A 39 -7.02 5.10 11.74
C MET A 39 -7.66 6.23 10.94
N PRO A 40 -7.71 7.46 11.48
CA PRO A 40 -8.21 8.61 10.74
C PRO A 40 -7.42 8.84 9.45
N PRO A 41 -8.06 9.31 8.35
CA PRO A 41 -7.42 9.57 7.07
C PRO A 41 -6.05 10.28 7.11
N GLY A 42 -5.96 11.38 7.87
CA GLY A 42 -4.72 12.16 7.97
C GLY A 42 -3.58 11.40 8.66
N GLU A 43 -3.89 10.65 9.71
CA GLU A 43 -2.90 9.81 10.42
C GLU A 43 -2.45 8.65 9.54
N ALA A 44 -3.37 8.03 8.81
CA ALA A 44 -3.07 6.94 7.89
C ALA A 44 -2.17 7.38 6.73
N LEU A 45 -2.37 8.59 6.19
CA LEU A 45 -1.48 9.15 5.18
C LEU A 45 -0.08 9.41 5.74
N GLN A 46 0.04 9.96 6.95
CA GLN A 46 1.33 10.18 7.60
C GLN A 46 2.05 8.86 7.89
N GLU A 47 1.34 7.85 8.37
CA GLU A 47 1.92 6.54 8.66
C GLU A 47 2.33 5.81 7.38
N ALA A 48 1.49 5.82 6.34
CA ALA A 48 1.83 5.29 5.03
C ALA A 48 3.06 5.99 4.43
N GLN A 49 3.19 7.32 4.60
CA GLN A 49 4.37 8.06 4.15
C GLN A 49 5.64 7.58 4.86
N LYS A 50 5.64 7.52 6.20
CA LYS A 50 6.79 7.02 6.98
C LYS A 50 7.21 5.62 6.55
N LEU A 51 6.23 4.75 6.28
CA LEU A 51 6.48 3.38 5.83
C LEU A 51 7.08 3.35 4.43
N LEU A 52 6.60 4.19 3.50
CA LEU A 52 7.19 4.32 2.16
C LEU A 52 8.62 4.87 2.22
N ASP A 53 8.87 5.89 3.05
CA ASP A 53 10.21 6.47 3.27
C ASP A 53 11.19 5.43 3.85
N ALA A 54 10.70 4.51 4.68
CA ALA A 54 11.45 3.40 5.25
C ALA A 54 11.55 2.16 4.32
N ASP A 55 11.14 2.28 3.07
CA ASP A 55 11.07 1.20 2.08
C ASP A 55 10.23 -0.02 2.52
N ARG A 56 9.09 0.24 3.18
CA ARG A 56 8.09 -0.74 3.63
C ARG A 56 6.76 -0.58 2.87
N PRO A 57 6.76 -0.74 1.53
CA PRO A 57 5.57 -0.51 0.72
C PRO A 57 4.44 -1.51 1.00
N PHE A 58 4.75 -2.71 1.50
CA PHE A 58 3.73 -3.70 1.85
C PHE A 58 2.94 -3.26 3.08
N HIS A 59 3.62 -2.80 4.13
CA HIS A 59 2.98 -2.25 5.32
C HIS A 59 2.19 -0.97 5.01
N ALA A 60 2.73 -0.09 4.16
CA ALA A 60 2.00 1.08 3.69
C ALA A 60 0.71 0.69 2.94
N HIS A 61 0.76 -0.38 2.14
CA HIS A 61 -0.43 -0.93 1.50
C HIS A 61 -1.46 -1.41 2.53
N GLU A 62 -1.04 -2.10 3.60
CA GLU A 62 -1.97 -2.56 4.65
C GLU A 62 -2.68 -1.38 5.34
N VAL A 63 -1.96 -0.30 5.67
CA VAL A 63 -2.55 0.93 6.24
C VAL A 63 -3.59 1.54 5.30
N LEU A 64 -3.23 1.74 4.03
CA LEU A 64 -4.10 2.35 3.03
C LEU A 64 -5.30 1.45 2.68
N GLU A 65 -5.12 0.12 2.71
CA GLU A 65 -6.18 -0.86 2.49
C GLU A 65 -7.21 -0.84 3.63
N ALA A 66 -6.77 -0.67 4.87
CA ALA A 66 -7.66 -0.53 6.02
C ALA A 66 -8.58 0.69 5.88
N VAL A 67 -8.01 1.85 5.55
CA VAL A 67 -8.81 3.07 5.29
C VAL A 67 -9.73 2.88 4.08
N TRP A 68 -9.25 2.24 3.01
CA TRP A 68 -10.10 1.91 1.86
C TRP A 68 -11.33 1.10 2.26
N LYS A 69 -11.18 0.04 3.05
CA LYS A 69 -12.29 -0.80 3.52
C LYS A 69 -13.29 -0.03 4.39
N ALA A 70 -12.83 0.96 5.16
CA ALA A 70 -13.67 1.81 6.00
C ALA A 70 -14.25 3.04 5.28
N SER A 71 -13.74 3.38 4.09
CA SER A 71 -14.06 4.65 3.41
C SER A 71 -15.48 4.73 2.82
N PRO A 72 -16.10 5.93 2.84
CA PRO A 72 -17.36 6.18 2.16
C PRO A 72 -17.18 6.13 0.63
N GLU A 73 -18.27 5.85 -0.10
CA GLU A 73 -18.24 5.68 -1.57
C GLU A 73 -17.49 6.78 -2.35
N PRO A 74 -17.64 8.09 -2.05
CA PRO A 74 -16.99 9.14 -2.83
C PRO A 74 -15.45 9.09 -2.80
N GLU A 75 -14.88 8.58 -1.71
CA GLU A 75 -13.44 8.52 -1.48
C GLU A 75 -12.85 7.13 -1.73
N ARG A 76 -13.71 6.12 -1.91
CA ARG A 76 -13.28 4.74 -1.95
C ARG A 76 -12.26 4.45 -3.06
N GLU A 77 -12.46 5.05 -4.24
CA GLU A 77 -11.54 4.87 -5.35
C GLU A 77 -10.23 5.66 -5.14
N LEU A 78 -10.22 6.78 -4.42
CA LEU A 78 -8.98 7.45 -3.99
C LEU A 78 -8.12 6.50 -3.15
N TRP A 79 -8.69 5.96 -2.07
CA TRP A 79 -7.96 5.08 -1.14
C TRP A 79 -7.51 3.78 -1.82
N ARG A 80 -8.36 3.21 -2.67
CA ARG A 80 -7.98 2.06 -3.50
C ARG A 80 -6.82 2.38 -4.43
N GLY A 81 -6.79 3.57 -5.02
CA GLY A 81 -5.69 4.04 -5.85
C GLY A 81 -4.37 4.08 -5.07
N LEU A 82 -4.38 4.72 -3.90
CA LEU A 82 -3.21 4.82 -3.02
C LEU A 82 -2.72 3.43 -2.55
N ALA A 83 -3.63 2.55 -2.13
CA ALA A 83 -3.30 1.18 -1.77
C ALA A 83 -2.68 0.40 -2.95
N GLN A 84 -3.13 0.66 -4.19
CA GLN A 84 -2.55 0.08 -5.40
C GLN A 84 -1.15 0.61 -5.73
N ILE A 85 -0.86 1.89 -5.45
CA ILE A 85 0.49 2.44 -5.57
C ILE A 85 1.46 1.68 -4.65
N ALA A 86 1.12 1.55 -3.38
CA ALA A 86 1.96 0.88 -2.39
C ALA A 86 2.21 -0.60 -2.75
N VAL A 87 1.20 -1.36 -3.16
CA VAL A 87 1.41 -2.75 -3.60
C VAL A 87 2.11 -2.85 -4.96
N GLY A 88 1.96 -1.86 -5.85
CA GLY A 88 2.76 -1.75 -7.07
C GLY A 88 4.25 -1.61 -6.77
N ILE A 89 4.63 -0.75 -5.82
CA ILE A 89 6.02 -0.61 -5.35
C ILE A 89 6.50 -1.91 -4.67
N THR A 90 5.63 -2.59 -3.92
CA THR A 90 5.93 -3.92 -3.35
C THR A 90 6.27 -4.93 -4.44
N HIS A 91 5.59 -4.89 -5.58
CA HIS A 91 5.91 -5.75 -6.73
C HIS A 91 7.29 -5.45 -7.32
N LEU A 92 7.69 -4.18 -7.39
CA LEU A 92 9.05 -3.79 -7.78
C LEU A 92 10.10 -4.41 -6.85
N ARG A 93 9.92 -4.29 -5.53
CA ARG A 93 10.82 -4.90 -4.53
C ARG A 93 10.90 -6.42 -4.62
N ARG A 94 9.83 -7.04 -5.09
CA ARG A 94 9.74 -8.48 -5.31
C ARG A 94 10.31 -8.91 -6.68
N GLY A 95 10.83 -8.00 -7.50
CA GLY A 95 11.36 -8.29 -8.84
C GLY A 95 10.27 -8.59 -9.87
N ASN A 96 9.01 -8.22 -9.59
CA ASN A 96 7.87 -8.43 -10.49
C ASN A 96 7.53 -7.14 -11.24
N ALA A 97 8.39 -6.74 -12.18
CA ALA A 97 8.24 -5.50 -12.95
C ALA A 97 6.92 -5.45 -13.74
N ARG A 98 6.54 -6.54 -14.42
CA ARG A 98 5.27 -6.59 -15.18
C ARG A 98 4.04 -6.40 -14.29
N GLY A 99 4.04 -7.03 -13.11
CA GLY A 99 2.95 -6.87 -12.15
C GLY A 99 2.92 -5.47 -11.55
N ALA A 100 4.08 -4.87 -11.30
CA ALA A 100 4.18 -3.50 -10.83
C ALA A 100 3.63 -2.50 -11.86
N GLU A 101 4.07 -2.61 -13.11
CA GLU A 101 3.59 -1.78 -14.23
C GLU A 101 2.06 -1.78 -14.32
N ALA A 102 1.44 -2.97 -14.32
CA ALA A 102 0.00 -3.10 -14.41
C ALA A 102 -0.74 -2.43 -13.22
N LEU A 103 -0.20 -2.56 -12.01
CA LEU A 103 -0.80 -1.97 -10.80
C LEU A 103 -0.62 -0.45 -10.76
N LEU A 104 0.58 0.05 -11.07
CA LEU A 104 0.92 1.47 -11.04
C LEU A 104 0.16 2.25 -12.11
N SER A 105 0.08 1.74 -13.34
CA SER A 105 -0.70 2.36 -14.41
C SER A 105 -2.19 2.46 -14.05
N ARG A 106 -2.77 1.37 -13.54
CA ARG A 106 -4.17 1.36 -13.11
C ARG A 106 -4.43 2.27 -11.92
N ALA A 107 -3.50 2.34 -10.97
CA ALA A 107 -3.58 3.24 -9.84
C ALA A 107 -3.57 4.70 -10.30
N ALA A 108 -2.67 5.05 -11.23
CA ALA A 108 -2.62 6.39 -11.81
C ALA A 108 -3.95 6.77 -12.48
N GLU A 109 -4.50 5.91 -13.33
CA GLU A 109 -5.82 6.13 -13.96
C GLU A 109 -6.94 6.37 -12.94
N ARG A 110 -6.93 5.61 -11.83
CA ARG A 110 -7.93 5.77 -10.77
C ARG A 110 -7.80 7.10 -10.02
N LEU A 111 -6.58 7.62 -9.90
CA LEU A 111 -6.28 8.81 -9.13
C LEU A 111 -6.51 10.11 -9.91
N VAL A 112 -6.38 10.09 -11.25
CA VAL A 112 -6.58 11.27 -12.12
C VAL A 112 -7.84 12.09 -11.81
N PRO A 113 -9.04 11.50 -11.58
CA PRO A 113 -10.25 12.27 -11.26
C PRO A 113 -10.15 13.15 -10.01
N TYR A 114 -9.20 12.87 -9.10
CA TYR A 114 -9.02 13.59 -7.84
C TYR A 114 -7.98 14.73 -7.92
N GLU A 115 -7.31 14.94 -9.07
CA GLU A 115 -6.21 15.92 -9.20
C GLU A 115 -6.60 17.36 -8.85
N THR A 116 -7.84 17.76 -9.14
CA THR A 116 -8.32 19.13 -8.94
C THR A 116 -8.90 19.36 -7.53
N SER A 117 -9.34 18.31 -6.86
CA SER A 117 -10.02 18.38 -5.56
C SER A 117 -9.75 17.13 -4.76
N ALA A 118 -8.50 16.97 -4.33
CA ALA A 118 -8.07 15.83 -3.53
C ALA A 118 -8.59 15.95 -2.08
N PRO A 119 -9.33 14.95 -1.57
CA PRO A 119 -9.60 14.82 -0.14
C PRO A 119 -8.31 14.74 0.68
N HIS A 120 -8.38 15.13 1.95
CA HIS A 120 -7.32 14.91 2.96
C HIS A 120 -5.93 15.50 2.64
N GLY A 121 -5.84 16.44 1.68
CA GLY A 121 -4.57 17.06 1.30
C GLY A 121 -3.63 16.14 0.51
N VAL A 122 -4.17 15.10 -0.13
CA VAL A 122 -3.36 14.17 -0.93
C VAL A 122 -2.73 14.89 -2.14
N ASN A 123 -1.43 14.70 -2.34
CA ASN A 123 -0.71 15.18 -3.52
C ASN A 123 -0.96 14.28 -4.73
N VAL A 124 -2.21 14.26 -5.21
CA VAL A 124 -2.66 13.35 -6.27
C VAL A 124 -1.82 13.51 -7.54
N ARG A 125 -1.53 14.76 -7.95
CA ARG A 125 -0.72 15.03 -9.14
C ARG A 125 0.68 14.43 -9.01
N GLY A 126 1.36 14.63 -7.88
CA GLY A 126 2.68 14.07 -7.64
C GLY A 126 2.67 12.54 -7.62
N VAL A 127 1.67 11.95 -6.98
CA VAL A 127 1.49 10.49 -6.93
C VAL A 127 1.24 9.91 -8.32
N VAL A 128 0.36 10.50 -9.12
CA VAL A 128 0.06 10.06 -10.49
C VAL A 128 1.29 10.15 -11.38
N GLN A 129 2.02 11.26 -11.34
CA GLN A 129 3.24 11.41 -12.12
C GLN A 129 4.26 10.33 -11.76
N ARG A 130 4.50 10.15 -10.46
CA ARG A 130 5.47 9.18 -9.98
C ARG A 130 5.08 7.73 -10.30
N ALA A 131 3.80 7.40 -10.24
CA ALA A 131 3.29 6.09 -10.62
C ALA A 131 3.58 5.77 -12.09
N ARG A 132 3.35 6.74 -12.99
CA ARG A 132 3.64 6.61 -14.41
C ARG A 132 5.12 6.45 -14.68
N ASP A 133 5.96 7.24 -14.00
CA ASP A 133 7.42 7.15 -14.14
C ASP A 133 7.93 5.76 -13.74
N LEU A 134 7.45 5.23 -12.60
CA LEU A 134 7.82 3.89 -12.13
C LEU A 134 7.29 2.76 -13.02
N ALA A 135 6.12 2.94 -13.63
CA ALA A 135 5.57 1.98 -14.59
C ALA A 135 6.41 1.94 -15.88
N ALA A 136 6.83 3.10 -16.38
CA ALA A 136 7.65 3.20 -17.58
C ALA A 136 9.13 2.84 -17.34
N SER A 137 9.65 3.13 -16.14
CA SER A 137 11.05 2.93 -15.76
C SER A 137 11.13 2.40 -14.32
N PRO A 138 11.05 1.06 -14.14
CA PRO A 138 11.11 0.41 -12.84
C PRO A 138 12.41 0.72 -12.05
N GLU A 139 12.26 1.02 -10.77
CA GLU A 139 13.38 1.26 -9.85
C GLU A 139 13.43 0.22 -8.72
N ASN A 140 14.65 -0.24 -8.38
CA ASN A 140 14.88 -1.31 -7.41
C ASN A 140 15.23 -0.84 -5.98
N GLY A 141 15.11 0.47 -5.69
CA GLY A 141 15.41 1.05 -4.38
C GLY A 141 14.33 2.02 -3.92
N PRO A 142 14.49 2.63 -2.72
CA PRO A 142 13.51 3.55 -2.12
C PRO A 142 12.97 4.54 -3.14
N VAL A 143 11.64 4.68 -3.20
CA VAL A 143 11.00 5.55 -4.18
C VAL A 143 10.75 6.93 -3.56
N THR A 144 11.21 7.98 -4.22
CA THR A 144 10.78 9.34 -3.87
C THR A 144 9.31 9.51 -4.26
N LEU A 145 8.42 9.53 -3.27
CA LEU A 145 6.98 9.73 -3.41
C LEU A 145 6.48 10.52 -2.21
N GLN A 146 5.68 11.55 -2.44
CA GLN A 146 5.03 12.34 -1.38
C GLN A 146 3.52 12.16 -1.49
N LEU A 147 2.89 11.60 -0.46
CA LEU A 147 1.46 11.32 -0.43
C LEU A 147 0.62 12.57 -0.17
N THR A 148 1.15 13.55 0.54
CA THR A 148 0.47 14.81 0.89
C THR A 148 1.24 16.02 0.38
N LEU A 149 0.55 17.16 0.27
CA LEU A 149 1.13 18.45 -0.15
C LEU A 149 2.03 19.07 0.94
#